data_AF-Q7MTY7-F1
#
_entry.id   AF-Q7MTY7-F1
#
_cell.length_a   1.000
_cell.length_b   1.000
_cell.length_c   1.000
_cell.angle_alpha   90.00
_cell.angle_beta   90.00
_cell.angle_gamma   90.00
#
_symmetry.space_group_name_H-M   'P 1'
#
loop_
_entity.id
_entity.type
_entity.pdbx_description
1 polymer ?
#
loop_
_entity_poly.entity_id
_entity_poly.type
_entity_poly.pdbx_seq_one_letter_code
_entity_poly.pdbx_strand_id
1 'polypeptide(L)'
;MKRRFLSLLLLYILSSISLSAQRFPMVQGIELDTDSLFSLPKRPWRAIGKTIGVNLAVWGFDHFIMNEDFADISWQTIKSNFQTGFGWDNDKFVTNLFAHPYHGSLYFNAARSNGLSFRHSAPFAFFGSLMWELLMENEPPSINDLCATTIGGIALGEMGHRLSDLLIDNRTTGWERMGREVAIALINPMRFLNRLTAGEVTSVGSRSGQIFQSVPINIVVDAGFRFLADKRHARTGATALTLNLRFDYGDPFRSETFSPYDFFQFKAGLSFSESQPLLSQINLIGILSGCQLLAHERTVLVGGLFQHFDYYNSEKRISKNSEEVLVTPYRISQVAALGGGLIFQHHGKFRRRPLELYAETYLNVVPMGASLSDHYNVDNRDYNLGSGLSGKLYLGATYNDLWSWLLGVESYRLYTWIGYEEPHQKNTDVSSFMVQGDESKARLLVTSSEFAFHPGPWHVAIVARRFIRKTAYQFYPNVSFDTGDIQLRVGFHF
;
A
#
# COMPACT_ATOMS: atom_id res chain seq x y z
N MET A 1 -19.36 -29.62 10.09
CA MET A 1 -18.65 -30.10 8.88
C MET A 1 -17.97 -28.99 8.07
N LYS A 2 -18.64 -27.87 7.75
CA LYS A 2 -18.09 -26.79 6.91
C LYS A 2 -16.79 -26.14 7.41
N ARG A 3 -16.58 -25.98 8.73
CA ARG A 3 -15.34 -25.41 9.29
C ARG A 3 -14.10 -26.29 9.13
N ARG A 4 -14.26 -27.63 9.16
CA ARG A 4 -13.12 -28.57 8.98
C ARG A 4 -12.66 -28.66 7.53
N PHE A 5 -13.59 -28.45 6.58
CA PHE A 5 -13.29 -28.46 5.15
C PHE A 5 -12.44 -27.25 4.74
N LEU A 6 -12.71 -26.07 5.32
CA LEU A 6 -11.91 -24.87 5.07
C LEU A 6 -10.47 -25.02 5.59
N SER A 7 -10.29 -25.61 6.77
CA SER A 7 -8.96 -25.88 7.35
C SER A 7 -8.17 -26.91 6.54
N LEU A 8 -8.83 -27.96 6.04
CA LEU A 8 -8.22 -28.97 5.20
C LEU A 8 -7.88 -28.45 3.80
N LEU A 9 -8.70 -27.56 3.24
CA LEU A 9 -8.41 -26.88 1.98
C LEU A 9 -7.19 -25.95 2.10
N LEU A 10 -7.08 -25.22 3.22
CA LEU A 10 -5.91 -24.37 3.52
C LEU A 10 -4.63 -25.20 3.68
N LEU A 11 -4.71 -26.31 4.42
CA LEU A 11 -3.60 -27.27 4.60
C LEU A 11 -3.18 -27.94 3.29
N TYR A 12 -4.13 -28.21 2.38
CA TYR A 12 -3.85 -28.81 1.09
C TYR A 12 -3.19 -27.82 0.12
N ILE A 13 -3.66 -26.57 0.08
CA ILE A 13 -3.03 -25.47 -0.69
C ILE A 13 -1.59 -25.23 -0.20
N LEU A 14 -1.34 -25.35 1.09
CA LEU A 14 0.01 -25.27 1.68
C LEU A 14 0.90 -26.47 1.34
N SER A 15 0.31 -27.63 0.99
CA SER A 15 1.06 -28.87 0.72
C SER A 15 1.46 -29.07 -0.74
N SER A 16 0.91 -28.29 -1.68
CA SER A 16 1.16 -28.44 -3.12
C SER A 16 2.21 -27.48 -3.71
N ILE A 17 2.96 -26.77 -2.87
CA ILE A 17 4.08 -25.93 -3.30
C ILE A 17 5.37 -26.77 -3.17
N SER A 18 5.93 -27.20 -4.30
CA SER A 18 7.23 -27.86 -4.34
C SER A 18 8.30 -26.95 -3.73
N LEU A 19 8.85 -27.37 -2.59
CA LEU A 19 9.85 -26.65 -1.83
C LEU A 19 11.17 -26.52 -2.60
N SER A 20 11.57 -25.27 -2.85
CA SER A 20 12.96 -24.85 -2.76
C SER A 20 12.96 -23.52 -2.01
N ALA A 21 13.01 -23.61 -0.68
CA ALA A 21 13.14 -22.46 0.20
C ALA A 21 14.54 -21.86 0.02
N GLN A 22 14.67 -20.87 -0.86
CA GLN A 22 15.82 -19.96 -0.82
C GLN A 22 15.53 -18.89 0.23
N ARG A 23 15.94 -19.19 1.47
CA ARG A 23 16.58 -18.16 2.29
C ARG A 23 17.79 -17.73 1.47
N PHE A 24 17.93 -16.47 1.06
CA PHE A 24 18.98 -15.98 0.15
C PHE A 24 20.19 -16.93 0.07
N PRO A 25 20.32 -17.76 -0.99
CA PRO A 25 20.83 -17.25 -2.26
C PRO A 25 20.26 -17.91 -3.53
N MET A 26 20.17 -17.08 -4.58
CA MET A 26 20.55 -17.41 -5.97
C MET A 26 19.61 -18.23 -6.85
N VAL A 27 18.79 -17.51 -7.63
CA VAL A 27 18.38 -17.93 -8.98
C VAL A 27 19.12 -17.06 -10.00
N GLN A 28 19.80 -17.69 -10.95
CA GLN A 28 20.44 -17.02 -12.09
C GLN A 28 19.35 -16.30 -12.90
N GLY A 29 19.24 -14.97 -12.72
CA GLY A 29 18.30 -14.13 -13.44
C GLY A 29 18.94 -13.74 -14.77
N ILE A 30 18.20 -13.97 -15.85
CA ILE A 30 18.53 -13.44 -17.17
C ILE A 30 18.39 -11.92 -17.09
N GLU A 31 19.36 -11.21 -17.67
CA GLU A 31 19.30 -9.77 -17.88
C GLU A 31 18.05 -9.44 -18.71
N LEU A 32 17.01 -8.90 -18.06
CA LEU A 32 15.84 -8.39 -18.75
C LEU A 32 16.12 -6.95 -19.15
N ASP A 33 16.69 -6.81 -20.35
CA ASP A 33 16.71 -5.55 -21.05
C ASP A 33 15.26 -5.17 -21.39
N THR A 34 14.75 -4.12 -20.73
CA THR A 34 13.49 -3.39 -20.98
C THR A 34 12.16 -3.99 -20.47
N ASP A 35 11.26 -3.07 -20.04
CA ASP A 35 9.85 -3.28 -19.69
C ASP A 35 9.21 -4.35 -20.60
N SER A 36 9.02 -5.55 -20.05
CA SER A 36 8.66 -6.76 -20.80
C SER A 36 7.19 -6.74 -21.22
N LEU A 37 6.86 -5.83 -22.13
CA LEU A 37 5.65 -5.86 -22.96
C LEU A 37 5.92 -5.86 -24.46
N PHE A 38 7.13 -6.20 -24.89
CA PHE A 38 7.38 -6.47 -26.32
C PHE A 38 6.61 -7.70 -26.85
N SER A 39 6.00 -8.52 -25.98
CA SER A 39 5.33 -9.77 -26.36
C SER A 39 3.78 -9.72 -26.43
N LEU A 40 3.12 -8.72 -25.83
CA LEU A 40 1.65 -8.64 -25.85
C LEU A 40 1.13 -7.61 -26.86
N PRO A 41 0.07 -7.93 -27.63
CA PRO A 41 -0.54 -6.97 -28.54
C PRO A 41 -1.16 -5.83 -27.74
N LYS A 42 -0.77 -4.59 -28.08
CA LYS A 42 -1.31 -3.37 -27.48
C LYS A 42 -2.77 -3.19 -27.89
N ARG A 43 -3.69 -3.11 -26.93
CA ARG A 43 -5.13 -2.95 -27.17
C ARG A 43 -5.68 -1.69 -26.50
N PRO A 44 -5.26 -0.48 -26.92
CA PRO A 44 -5.63 0.77 -26.26
C PRO A 44 -7.15 1.02 -26.24
N TRP A 45 -7.87 0.70 -27.32
CA TRP A 45 -9.32 0.86 -27.37
C TRP A 45 -10.07 -0.02 -26.36
N ARG A 46 -9.57 -1.24 -26.11
CA ARG A 46 -10.13 -2.09 -25.05
C ARG A 46 -9.83 -1.52 -23.67
N ALA A 47 -8.66 -0.94 -23.47
CA ALA A 47 -8.30 -0.26 -22.21
C ALA A 47 -9.22 0.94 -21.95
N ILE A 48 -9.47 1.78 -22.96
CA ILE A 48 -10.39 2.93 -22.85
C ILE A 48 -11.80 2.45 -22.49
N GLY A 49 -12.35 1.49 -23.25
CA GLY A 49 -13.68 0.95 -22.97
C GLY A 49 -13.80 0.32 -21.59
N LYS A 50 -12.73 -0.34 -21.10
CA LYS A 50 -12.69 -0.91 -19.74
C LYS A 50 -12.58 0.14 -18.65
N THR A 51 -11.88 1.25 -18.89
CA THR A 51 -11.80 2.38 -17.94
C THR A 51 -13.16 3.03 -17.78
N ILE A 52 -13.84 3.31 -18.90
CA ILE A 52 -15.22 3.82 -18.88
C ILE A 52 -16.15 2.81 -18.19
N GLY A 53 -16.00 1.52 -18.52
CA GLY A 53 -16.80 0.44 -17.92
C GLY A 53 -16.61 0.31 -16.41
N VAL A 54 -15.41 0.53 -15.87
CA VAL A 54 -15.16 0.54 -14.42
C VAL A 54 -15.98 1.66 -13.78
N ASN A 55 -15.91 2.89 -14.28
CA ASN A 55 -16.68 4.00 -13.72
C ASN A 55 -18.18 3.77 -13.79
N LEU A 56 -18.69 3.31 -14.94
CA LEU A 56 -20.11 2.99 -15.07
C LEU A 56 -20.56 1.87 -14.12
N ALA A 57 -19.69 0.88 -13.86
CA ALA A 57 -19.99 -0.22 -12.96
C ALA A 57 -19.98 0.22 -11.49
N VAL A 58 -19.00 1.02 -11.07
CA VAL A 58 -18.92 1.55 -9.70
C VAL A 58 -20.06 2.53 -9.45
N TRP A 59 -20.26 3.52 -10.32
CA TRP A 59 -21.40 4.44 -10.25
C TRP A 59 -22.75 3.71 -10.24
N GLY A 60 -22.93 2.71 -11.12
CA GLY A 60 -24.17 1.94 -11.17
C GLY A 60 -24.40 1.13 -9.89
N PHE A 61 -23.34 0.62 -9.26
CA PHE A 61 -23.43 -0.02 -7.95
C PHE A 61 -23.83 1.00 -6.87
N ASP A 62 -23.18 2.16 -6.84
CA ASP A 62 -23.44 3.19 -5.83
C ASP A 62 -24.85 3.78 -5.96
N HIS A 63 -25.30 4.06 -7.18
CA HIS A 63 -26.63 4.60 -7.45
C HIS A 63 -27.75 3.57 -7.25
N PHE A 64 -27.64 2.37 -7.86
CA PHE A 64 -28.76 1.42 -7.86
C PHE A 64 -28.78 0.43 -6.70
N ILE A 65 -27.64 0.16 -6.05
CA ILE A 65 -27.53 -0.85 -4.98
C ILE A 65 -27.29 -0.20 -3.63
N MET A 66 -26.34 0.72 -3.54
CA MET A 66 -26.04 1.42 -2.28
C MET A 66 -26.99 2.60 -2.02
N ASN A 67 -27.56 3.17 -3.09
CA ASN A 67 -28.42 4.36 -3.05
C ASN A 67 -27.70 5.53 -2.35
N GLU A 68 -26.45 5.77 -2.75
CA GLU A 68 -25.62 6.86 -2.24
C GLU A 68 -26.02 8.20 -2.91
N ASP A 69 -26.16 9.25 -2.10
CA ASP A 69 -26.62 10.56 -2.57
C ASP A 69 -25.65 11.18 -3.60
N PHE A 70 -24.34 10.96 -3.46
CA PHE A 70 -23.33 11.50 -4.39
C PHE A 70 -23.47 10.94 -5.81
N ALA A 71 -24.07 9.75 -5.97
CA ALA A 71 -24.20 9.05 -7.25
C ALA A 71 -25.42 9.51 -8.07
N ASP A 72 -26.26 10.41 -7.53
CA ASP A 72 -27.40 10.99 -8.22
C ASP A 72 -26.96 12.08 -9.22
N ILE A 73 -26.53 11.62 -10.40
CA ILE A 73 -25.99 12.48 -11.46
C ILE A 73 -27.06 12.94 -12.46
N SER A 74 -26.89 14.17 -12.94
CA SER A 74 -27.66 14.73 -14.07
C SER A 74 -26.78 15.64 -14.92
N TRP A 75 -27.26 16.07 -16.08
CA TRP A 75 -26.52 17.05 -16.89
C TRP A 75 -26.24 18.35 -16.11
N GLN A 76 -27.14 18.72 -15.20
CA GLN A 76 -27.01 19.89 -14.34
C GLN A 76 -25.86 19.73 -13.33
N THR A 77 -25.72 18.55 -12.71
CA THR A 77 -24.62 18.29 -11.75
C THR A 77 -23.29 18.29 -12.47
N ILE A 78 -23.20 17.62 -13.63
CA ILE A 78 -22.00 17.64 -14.48
C ILE A 78 -21.61 19.08 -14.82
N LYS A 79 -22.56 19.89 -15.30
CA LYS A 79 -22.30 21.30 -15.60
C LYS A 79 -21.81 22.08 -14.37
N SER A 80 -22.40 21.79 -13.20
CA SER A 80 -21.99 22.39 -11.92
C SER A 80 -20.54 22.04 -11.56
N ASN A 81 -20.10 20.80 -11.76
CA ASN A 81 -18.73 20.36 -11.46
C ASN A 81 -17.71 21.13 -12.30
N PHE A 82 -17.97 21.31 -13.61
CA PHE A 82 -17.12 22.13 -14.49
C PHE A 82 -17.10 23.61 -14.12
N GLN A 83 -18.18 24.15 -13.54
CA GLN A 83 -18.28 25.55 -13.15
C GLN A 83 -17.65 25.83 -11.78
N THR A 84 -17.82 24.91 -10.83
CA THR A 84 -17.32 25.02 -9.46
C THR A 84 -15.80 24.82 -9.43
N GLY A 85 -15.30 23.86 -10.21
CA GLY A 85 -13.89 23.52 -10.23
C GLY A 85 -13.46 22.70 -9.01
N PHE A 86 -12.15 22.50 -8.90
CA PHE A 86 -11.55 21.54 -7.99
C PHE A 86 -11.40 22.05 -6.55
N GLY A 87 -11.72 21.19 -5.59
CA GLY A 87 -11.70 21.46 -4.16
C GLY A 87 -11.03 20.36 -3.31
N TRP A 88 -11.42 20.26 -2.04
CA TRP A 88 -10.96 19.25 -1.08
C TRP A 88 -12.19 18.66 -0.37
N ASP A 89 -12.43 17.36 -0.50
CA ASP A 89 -13.54 16.65 0.14
C ASP A 89 -13.32 16.39 1.64
N ASN A 90 -14.34 15.85 2.30
CA ASN A 90 -14.31 15.44 3.70
C ASN A 90 -14.54 13.94 3.89
N ASP A 91 -14.08 13.15 2.94
CA ASP A 91 -14.26 11.71 2.98
C ASP A 91 -13.47 11.04 4.11
N LYS A 92 -13.83 9.79 4.39
CA LYS A 92 -13.19 9.01 5.45
C LYS A 92 -11.73 8.73 5.09
N PHE A 93 -10.88 8.63 6.11
CA PHE A 93 -9.44 8.37 5.93
C PHE A 93 -9.14 7.10 5.10
N VAL A 94 -9.91 6.04 5.31
CA VAL A 94 -9.75 4.80 4.54
C VAL A 94 -10.21 4.97 3.09
N THR A 95 -11.18 5.85 2.84
CA THR A 95 -11.65 6.14 1.48
C THR A 95 -10.56 6.88 0.72
N ASN A 96 -10.17 8.09 1.15
CA ASN A 96 -9.18 8.92 0.45
C ASN A 96 -7.81 8.29 0.34
N LEU A 97 -7.34 7.65 1.41
CA LEU A 97 -5.95 7.19 1.49
C LEU A 97 -5.79 5.70 1.15
N PHE A 98 -6.87 4.97 0.83
CA PHE A 98 -6.79 3.58 0.35
C PHE A 98 -7.79 3.23 -0.75
N ALA A 99 -9.10 3.50 -0.58
CA ALA A 99 -10.11 3.14 -1.58
C ALA A 99 -9.92 3.88 -2.90
N HIS A 100 -9.65 5.19 -2.88
CA HIS A 100 -9.32 5.98 -4.07
C HIS A 100 -8.06 5.44 -4.79
N PRO A 101 -6.92 5.23 -4.12
CA PRO A 101 -5.78 4.50 -4.70
C PRO A 101 -6.15 3.15 -5.30
N TYR A 102 -6.97 2.35 -4.62
CA TYR A 102 -7.42 1.07 -5.15
C TYR A 102 -8.28 1.25 -6.42
N HIS A 103 -9.19 2.23 -6.46
CA HIS A 103 -9.99 2.56 -7.63
C HIS A 103 -9.08 2.98 -8.81
N GLY A 104 -8.10 3.83 -8.56
CA GLY A 104 -7.11 4.23 -9.56
C GLY A 104 -6.26 3.08 -10.09
N SER A 105 -6.01 2.07 -9.24
CA SER A 105 -5.35 0.83 -9.65
C SER A 105 -6.15 0.05 -10.70
N LEU A 106 -7.48 0.16 -10.70
CA LEU A 106 -8.34 -0.46 -11.71
C LEU A 106 -8.17 0.23 -13.06
N TYR A 107 -8.15 1.57 -13.10
CA TYR A 107 -7.91 2.29 -14.37
C TYR A 107 -6.51 2.01 -14.92
N PHE A 108 -5.49 2.05 -14.07
CA PHE A 108 -4.13 1.68 -14.46
C PHE A 108 -4.09 0.27 -15.05
N ASN A 109 -4.74 -0.69 -14.39
CA ASN A 109 -4.78 -2.08 -14.82
C ASN A 109 -5.68 -2.35 -16.02
N ALA A 110 -6.67 -1.50 -16.30
CA ALA A 110 -7.44 -1.52 -17.55
C ALA A 110 -6.50 -1.36 -18.75
N ALA A 111 -5.46 -0.52 -18.63
CA ALA A 111 -4.41 -0.38 -19.64
C ALA A 111 -3.31 -1.44 -19.52
N ARG A 112 -2.73 -1.61 -18.32
CA ARG A 112 -1.59 -2.51 -18.08
C ARG A 112 -1.88 -3.94 -18.50
N SER A 113 -3.08 -4.45 -18.17
CA SER A 113 -3.51 -5.79 -18.53
C SER A 113 -3.95 -5.94 -20.00
N ASN A 114 -3.96 -4.85 -20.77
CA ASN A 114 -4.22 -4.83 -22.23
C ASN A 114 -2.94 -4.52 -23.04
N GLY A 115 -1.76 -4.78 -22.45
CA GLY A 115 -0.47 -4.73 -23.15
C GLY A 115 0.15 -3.33 -23.25
N LEU A 116 -0.31 -2.35 -22.46
CA LEU A 116 0.36 -1.05 -22.37
C LEU A 116 1.44 -1.07 -21.29
N SER A 117 2.63 -0.52 -21.60
CA SER A 117 3.76 -0.33 -20.66
C SER A 117 3.35 0.47 -19.42
N PHE A 118 4.12 0.39 -18.34
CA PHE A 118 3.92 1.19 -17.12
C PHE A 118 3.60 2.67 -17.42
N ARG A 119 4.44 3.31 -18.25
CA ARG A 119 4.31 4.74 -18.59
C ARG A 119 3.04 5.07 -19.38
N HIS A 120 2.65 4.19 -20.31
CA HIS A 120 1.43 4.36 -21.11
C HIS A 120 0.16 4.03 -20.32
N SER A 121 0.26 3.25 -19.23
CA SER A 121 -0.86 2.96 -18.33
C SER A 121 -1.10 4.06 -17.31
N ALA A 122 -0.08 4.82 -16.91
CA ALA A 122 -0.21 5.89 -15.92
C ALA A 122 -1.28 6.95 -16.26
N PRO A 123 -1.41 7.44 -17.51
CA PRO A 123 -2.49 8.37 -17.87
C PRO A 123 -3.90 7.82 -17.67
N PHE A 124 -4.10 6.50 -17.69
CA PHE A 124 -5.42 5.92 -17.46
C PHE A 124 -5.87 6.10 -16.01
N ALA A 125 -4.96 6.01 -15.04
CA ALA A 125 -5.25 6.35 -13.64
C ALA A 125 -5.74 7.80 -13.51
N PHE A 126 -5.05 8.73 -14.18
CA PHE A 126 -5.42 10.15 -14.18
C PHE A 126 -6.75 10.41 -14.87
N PHE A 127 -6.92 9.98 -16.12
CA PHE A 127 -8.14 10.27 -16.89
C PHE A 127 -9.36 9.50 -16.39
N GLY A 128 -9.17 8.30 -15.83
CA GLY A 128 -10.25 7.55 -15.19
C GLY A 128 -10.76 8.27 -13.94
N SER A 129 -9.85 8.76 -13.10
CA SER A 129 -10.18 9.58 -11.94
C SER A 129 -10.81 10.91 -12.35
N LEU A 130 -10.21 11.62 -13.32
CA LEU A 130 -10.79 12.87 -13.84
C LEU A 130 -12.20 12.68 -14.38
N MET A 131 -12.48 11.55 -15.04
CA MET A 131 -13.82 11.21 -15.51
C MET A 131 -14.78 10.99 -14.32
N TRP A 132 -14.31 10.34 -13.26
CA TRP A 132 -15.08 10.13 -12.03
C TRP A 132 -15.50 11.47 -11.41
N GLU A 133 -14.52 12.29 -11.04
CA GLU A 133 -14.71 13.59 -10.39
C GLU A 133 -15.61 14.56 -11.18
N LEU A 134 -15.48 14.57 -12.52
CA LEU A 134 -16.22 15.53 -13.35
C LEU A 134 -17.60 15.03 -13.79
N LEU A 135 -17.80 13.72 -13.92
CA LEU A 135 -18.97 13.16 -14.61
C LEU A 135 -19.77 12.14 -13.80
N MET A 136 -19.20 11.53 -12.76
CA MET A 136 -19.77 10.36 -12.08
C MET A 136 -20.26 10.66 -10.67
N GLU A 137 -20.17 11.92 -10.23
CA GLU A 137 -20.62 12.38 -8.92
C GLU A 137 -21.35 13.73 -9.04
N ASN A 138 -22.22 14.04 -8.09
CA ASN A 138 -22.86 15.35 -7.97
C ASN A 138 -22.17 16.31 -7.00
N GLU A 139 -21.10 15.85 -6.36
CA GLU A 139 -20.23 16.66 -5.53
C GLU A 139 -19.17 17.38 -6.38
N PRO A 140 -18.68 18.55 -5.95
CA PRO A 140 -17.57 19.23 -6.60
C PRO A 140 -16.31 18.35 -6.67
N PRO A 141 -15.58 18.38 -7.79
CA PRO A 141 -14.43 17.52 -8.00
C PRO A 141 -13.31 17.80 -6.99
N SER A 142 -12.63 16.77 -6.50
CA SER A 142 -11.63 16.84 -5.43
C SER A 142 -10.19 16.71 -5.93
N ILE A 143 -9.31 17.63 -5.49
CA ILE A 143 -7.87 17.62 -5.79
C ILE A 143 -7.21 16.43 -5.09
N ASN A 144 -7.59 16.15 -3.84
CA ASN A 144 -6.97 15.05 -3.11
C ASN A 144 -7.34 13.71 -3.70
N ASP A 145 -8.58 13.54 -4.15
CA ASP A 145 -9.01 12.28 -4.74
C ASP A 145 -8.41 12.08 -6.11
N LEU A 146 -8.36 13.14 -6.94
CA LEU A 146 -7.62 13.09 -8.20
C LEU A 146 -6.15 12.69 -7.99
N CYS A 147 -5.48 13.26 -6.99
CA CYS A 147 -4.08 12.98 -6.71
C CYS A 147 -3.85 11.58 -6.12
N ALA A 148 -4.64 11.21 -5.11
CA ALA A 148 -4.58 9.92 -4.41
C ALA A 148 -4.92 8.76 -5.35
N THR A 149 -6.02 8.88 -6.09
CA THR A 149 -6.45 7.92 -7.11
C THR A 149 -5.39 7.77 -8.18
N THR A 150 -4.83 8.87 -8.70
CA THR A 150 -3.83 8.79 -9.77
C THR A 150 -2.52 8.17 -9.29
N ILE A 151 -1.85 8.79 -8.32
CA ILE A 151 -0.47 8.42 -7.96
C ILE A 151 -0.46 7.14 -7.13
N GLY A 152 -1.36 7.03 -6.13
CA GLY A 152 -1.53 5.82 -5.35
C GLY A 152 -2.03 4.65 -6.21
N GLY A 153 -2.90 4.93 -7.18
CA GLY A 153 -3.40 3.92 -8.11
C GLY A 153 -2.36 3.39 -9.08
N ILE A 154 -1.42 4.20 -9.55
CA ILE A 154 -0.25 3.71 -10.31
C ILE A 154 0.56 2.73 -9.44
N ALA A 155 0.79 3.08 -8.17
CA ALA A 155 1.61 2.26 -7.27
C ALA A 155 0.98 0.89 -6.97
N LEU A 156 -0.28 0.91 -6.51
CA LEU A 156 -1.03 -0.33 -6.23
C LEU A 156 -1.33 -1.11 -7.51
N GLY A 157 -1.53 -0.40 -8.62
CA GLY A 157 -1.84 -0.97 -9.93
C GLY A 157 -0.69 -1.81 -10.48
N GLU A 158 0.53 -1.26 -10.51
CA GLU A 158 1.72 -1.98 -10.99
C GLU A 158 2.09 -3.15 -10.06
N MET A 159 2.02 -2.93 -8.74
CA MET A 159 2.20 -4.00 -7.75
C MET A 159 1.21 -5.15 -8.01
N GLY A 160 -0.09 -4.85 -8.10
CA GLY A 160 -1.13 -5.84 -8.37
C GLY A 160 -0.95 -6.52 -9.73
N HIS A 161 -0.50 -5.79 -10.76
CA HIS A 161 -0.19 -6.37 -12.06
C HIS A 161 0.93 -7.42 -12.00
N ARG A 162 2.05 -7.10 -11.35
CA ARG A 162 3.19 -8.01 -11.20
C ARG A 162 2.86 -9.19 -10.31
N LEU A 163 2.17 -8.96 -9.19
CA LEU A 163 1.70 -10.03 -8.30
C LEU A 163 0.74 -11.00 -9.00
N SER A 164 -0.24 -10.49 -9.74
CA SER A 164 -1.17 -11.34 -10.49
C SER A 164 -0.49 -12.12 -11.62
N ASP A 165 0.63 -11.63 -12.17
CA ASP A 165 1.40 -12.37 -13.17
C ASP A 165 1.96 -13.67 -12.60
N LEU A 166 2.54 -13.61 -11.40
CA LEU A 166 3.13 -14.77 -10.71
C LEU A 166 2.13 -15.92 -10.52
N LEU A 167 0.84 -15.58 -10.39
CA LEU A 167 -0.23 -16.54 -10.15
C LEU A 167 -0.74 -17.23 -11.43
N ILE A 168 -0.47 -16.64 -12.60
CA ILE A 168 -0.94 -17.17 -13.88
C ILE A 168 -0.18 -18.45 -14.25
N ASP A 169 -0.91 -19.55 -14.39
CA ASP A 169 -0.41 -20.77 -14.98
C ASP A 169 -1.49 -21.48 -15.80
N ASN A 170 -1.45 -21.29 -17.13
CA ASN A 170 -2.36 -21.88 -18.11
C ASN A 170 -2.15 -23.39 -18.30
N ARG A 171 -1.16 -24.01 -17.64
CA ARG A 171 -0.99 -25.47 -17.65
C ARG A 171 -1.85 -26.15 -16.57
N THR A 172 -2.29 -25.40 -15.57
CA THR A 172 -3.03 -25.92 -14.42
C THR A 172 -4.50 -26.16 -14.72
N THR A 173 -5.12 -27.11 -14.02
CA THR A 173 -6.54 -27.45 -14.17
C THR A 173 -7.19 -27.67 -12.79
N GLY A 174 -8.52 -27.84 -12.76
CA GLY A 174 -9.26 -28.17 -11.53
C GLY A 174 -9.18 -27.10 -10.45
N TRP A 175 -9.07 -27.53 -9.18
CA TRP A 175 -9.06 -26.63 -8.02
C TRP A 175 -7.84 -25.72 -7.95
N GLU A 176 -6.68 -26.16 -8.44
CA GLU A 176 -5.48 -25.31 -8.50
C GLU A 176 -5.73 -24.12 -9.44
N ARG A 177 -6.25 -24.39 -10.65
CA ARG A 177 -6.63 -23.35 -11.62
C ARG A 177 -7.62 -22.38 -11.02
N MET A 178 -8.68 -22.89 -10.39
CA MET A 178 -9.68 -22.04 -9.74
C MET A 178 -9.08 -21.16 -8.65
N GLY A 179 -8.24 -21.72 -7.78
CA GLY A 179 -7.59 -20.97 -6.71
C GLY A 179 -6.70 -19.84 -7.23
N ARG A 180 -5.92 -20.10 -8.28
CA ARG A 180 -5.10 -19.10 -8.96
C ARG A 180 -5.94 -17.97 -9.55
N GLU A 181 -7.01 -18.28 -10.28
CA GLU A 181 -7.87 -17.27 -10.90
C GLU A 181 -8.65 -16.45 -9.85
N VAL A 182 -9.06 -17.05 -8.73
CA VAL A 182 -9.65 -16.31 -7.59
C VAL A 182 -8.62 -15.37 -6.97
N ALA A 183 -7.38 -15.82 -6.75
CA ALA A 183 -6.34 -14.96 -6.22
C ALA A 183 -5.99 -13.80 -7.19
N ILE A 184 -5.97 -14.07 -8.50
CA ILE A 184 -5.82 -13.04 -9.54
C ILE A 184 -6.98 -12.04 -9.47
N ALA A 185 -8.22 -12.50 -9.30
CA ALA A 185 -9.39 -11.63 -9.19
C ALA A 185 -9.34 -10.69 -7.99
N LEU A 186 -8.80 -11.14 -6.85
CA LEU A 186 -8.65 -10.34 -5.64
C LEU A 186 -7.51 -9.31 -5.74
N ILE A 187 -6.40 -9.68 -6.39
CA ILE A 187 -5.20 -8.83 -6.49
C ILE A 187 -5.29 -7.85 -7.67
N ASN A 188 -5.82 -8.29 -8.80
CA ASN A 188 -5.98 -7.49 -10.01
C ASN A 188 -7.28 -7.87 -10.74
N PRO A 189 -8.42 -7.31 -10.30
CA PRO A 189 -9.73 -7.61 -10.87
C PRO A 189 -9.79 -7.36 -12.39
N MET A 190 -9.12 -6.32 -12.87
CA MET A 190 -9.10 -5.99 -14.30
C MET A 190 -8.35 -7.03 -15.13
N ARG A 191 -7.27 -7.60 -14.58
CA ARG A 191 -6.57 -8.70 -15.24
C ARG A 191 -7.42 -9.96 -15.27
N PHE A 192 -8.09 -10.31 -14.18
CA PHE A 192 -9.05 -11.41 -14.17
C PHE A 192 -10.16 -11.20 -15.20
N LEU A 193 -10.76 -10.00 -15.26
CA LEU A 193 -11.80 -9.67 -16.24
C LEU A 193 -11.29 -9.78 -17.69
N ASN A 194 -10.05 -9.37 -17.96
CA ASN A 194 -9.43 -9.57 -19.27
C ASN A 194 -9.32 -11.04 -19.64
N ARG A 195 -8.87 -11.88 -18.71
CA ARG A 195 -8.76 -13.33 -18.90
C ARG A 195 -10.11 -13.99 -19.06
N LEU A 196 -11.10 -13.59 -18.26
CA LEU A 196 -12.47 -14.06 -18.33
C LEU A 196 -13.09 -13.78 -19.70
N THR A 197 -13.03 -12.52 -20.15
CA THR A 197 -13.57 -12.10 -21.45
C THR A 197 -12.81 -12.66 -22.65
N ALA A 198 -11.55 -13.05 -22.47
CA ALA A 198 -10.75 -13.74 -23.48
C ALA A 198 -10.95 -15.27 -23.48
N GLY A 199 -11.73 -15.82 -22.53
CA GLY A 199 -11.87 -17.27 -22.36
C GLY A 199 -10.61 -17.96 -21.82
N GLU A 200 -9.65 -17.19 -21.29
CA GLU A 200 -8.38 -17.72 -20.80
C GLU A 200 -8.55 -18.45 -19.47
N VAL A 201 -9.47 -18.03 -18.60
CA VAL A 201 -9.71 -18.63 -17.27
C VAL A 201 -9.96 -20.15 -17.31
N THR A 202 -10.55 -20.67 -18.38
CA THR A 202 -10.82 -22.11 -18.58
C THR A 202 -9.93 -22.77 -19.62
N SER A 203 -9.18 -22.00 -20.42
CA SER A 203 -8.32 -22.56 -21.45
C SER A 203 -7.06 -23.16 -20.84
N VAL A 204 -6.66 -24.32 -21.37
CA VAL A 204 -5.45 -25.04 -20.97
C VAL A 204 -4.44 -24.96 -22.11
N GLY A 205 -3.22 -24.56 -21.78
CA GLY A 205 -2.12 -24.37 -22.73
C GLY A 205 -0.85 -25.06 -22.30
N SER A 206 0.14 -25.12 -23.20
CA SER A 206 1.45 -25.72 -22.94
C SER A 206 2.43 -24.81 -22.19
N ARG A 207 2.07 -23.53 -21.99
CA ARG A 207 2.91 -22.51 -21.33
C ARG A 207 2.18 -21.92 -20.13
N SER A 208 2.92 -21.39 -19.15
CA SER A 208 2.31 -20.74 -17.98
C SER A 208 1.47 -19.52 -18.37
N GLY A 209 1.91 -18.73 -19.35
CA GLY A 209 1.24 -17.47 -19.71
C GLY A 209 1.66 -16.28 -18.84
N GLN A 210 2.70 -16.45 -18.01
CA GLN A 210 3.37 -15.36 -17.32
C GLN A 210 4.07 -14.44 -18.32
N ILE A 211 4.01 -13.14 -18.05
CA ILE A 211 4.68 -12.10 -18.84
C ILE A 211 6.11 -11.93 -18.33
N PHE A 212 6.30 -11.93 -17.01
CA PHE A 212 7.59 -11.77 -16.35
C PHE A 212 8.16 -13.15 -16.01
N GLN A 213 9.30 -13.51 -16.59
CA GLN A 213 9.90 -14.83 -16.38
C GLN A 213 10.82 -14.82 -15.15
N SER A 214 10.65 -15.80 -14.27
CA SER A 214 11.61 -16.19 -13.21
C SER A 214 12.07 -15.04 -12.30
N VAL A 215 11.12 -14.32 -11.70
CA VAL A 215 11.42 -13.26 -10.73
C VAL A 215 11.55 -13.85 -9.32
N PRO A 216 12.64 -13.59 -8.58
CA PRO A 216 12.75 -14.01 -7.20
C PRO A 216 11.72 -13.27 -6.35
N ILE A 217 11.07 -14.00 -5.45
CA ILE A 217 10.07 -13.45 -4.53
C ILE A 217 10.35 -13.97 -3.12
N ASN A 218 10.02 -13.17 -2.12
CA ASN A 218 10.03 -13.56 -0.72
C ASN A 218 8.68 -13.17 -0.10
N ILE A 219 7.97 -14.15 0.47
CA ILE A 219 6.69 -13.90 1.13
C ILE A 219 6.82 -14.28 2.59
N VAL A 220 6.45 -13.36 3.47
CA VAL A 220 6.39 -13.60 4.91
C VAL A 220 4.97 -13.36 5.38
N VAL A 221 4.37 -14.38 5.98
CA VAL A 221 3.05 -14.29 6.61
C VAL A 221 3.22 -14.57 8.10
N ASP A 222 2.77 -13.66 8.94
CA ASP A 222 2.84 -13.83 10.39
C ASP A 222 1.54 -13.44 11.08
N ALA A 223 1.25 -14.13 12.18
CA ALA A 223 0.15 -13.80 13.07
C ALA A 223 0.68 -13.55 14.47
N GLY A 224 0.02 -12.66 15.22
CA GLY A 224 0.56 -12.24 16.51
C GLY A 224 -0.42 -11.55 17.42
N PHE A 225 0.04 -11.30 18.65
CA PHE A 225 -0.65 -10.46 19.62
C PHE A 225 -0.02 -9.08 19.62
N ARG A 226 -0.85 -8.04 19.58
CA ARG A 226 -0.46 -6.64 19.58
C ARG A 226 -0.99 -5.94 20.83
N PHE A 227 -0.14 -5.13 21.45
CA PHE A 227 -0.49 -4.21 22.53
C PHE A 227 -0.10 -2.79 22.15
N LEU A 228 -1.08 -1.89 22.09
CA LEU A 228 -0.94 -0.49 21.70
C LEU A 228 -1.28 0.42 22.88
N ALA A 229 -0.31 1.17 23.39
CA ALA A 229 -0.49 2.02 24.57
C ALA A 229 0.25 3.35 24.44
N ASP A 230 -0.30 4.40 25.05
CA ASP A 230 0.36 5.70 25.14
C ASP A 230 1.07 5.83 26.47
N LYS A 231 2.04 6.74 26.51
CA LYS A 231 2.73 7.11 27.74
C LYS A 231 1.79 7.48 28.90
N ARG A 232 0.67 8.15 28.62
CA ARG A 232 -0.30 8.58 29.65
C ARG A 232 -1.14 7.41 30.18
N HIS A 233 -1.32 6.36 29.39
CA HIS A 233 -2.25 5.25 29.65
C HIS A 233 -1.57 3.88 29.43
N ALA A 234 -0.36 3.72 29.97
CA ALA A 234 0.47 2.54 29.74
C ALA A 234 -0.18 1.21 30.20
N ARG A 235 -1.15 1.26 31.13
CA ARG A 235 -1.83 0.09 31.70
C ARG A 235 -3.20 -0.23 31.06
N THR A 236 -3.75 0.67 30.25
CA THR A 236 -5.08 0.53 29.63
C THR A 236 -4.98 0.54 28.09
N GLY A 237 -3.87 0.00 27.57
CA GLY A 237 -3.63 -0.09 26.13
C GLY A 237 -4.63 -1.01 25.41
N ALA A 238 -4.82 -0.75 24.12
CA ALA A 238 -5.64 -1.58 23.26
C ALA A 238 -4.91 -2.86 22.87
N THR A 239 -5.60 -3.99 22.91
CA THR A 239 -5.10 -5.29 22.45
C THR A 239 -5.75 -5.67 21.13
N ALA A 240 -4.98 -6.33 20.25
CA ALA A 240 -5.49 -6.88 18.99
C ALA A 240 -4.78 -8.19 18.65
N LEU A 241 -5.48 -9.08 17.93
CA LEU A 241 -4.84 -10.12 17.15
C LEU A 241 -4.42 -9.52 15.81
N THR A 242 -3.22 -9.79 15.33
CA THR A 242 -2.72 -9.27 14.05
C THR A 242 -2.45 -10.36 13.04
N LEU A 243 -2.67 -10.06 11.77
CA LEU A 243 -2.19 -10.83 10.63
C LEU A 243 -1.37 -9.87 9.75
N ASN A 244 -0.10 -10.17 9.53
CA ASN A 244 0.79 -9.35 8.73
C ASN A 244 1.27 -10.14 7.51
N LEU A 245 1.42 -9.42 6.41
CA LEU A 245 1.98 -9.91 5.16
C LEU A 245 3.14 -8.98 4.79
N ARG A 246 4.28 -9.56 4.48
CA ARG A 246 5.36 -8.89 3.75
C ARG A 246 5.60 -9.64 2.45
N PHE A 247 5.80 -8.89 1.39
CA PHE A 247 6.12 -9.41 0.07
C PHE A 247 7.25 -8.58 -0.52
N ASP A 248 8.36 -9.23 -0.86
CA ASP A 248 9.46 -8.61 -1.60
C ASP A 248 9.50 -9.22 -3.01
N TYR A 249 9.43 -8.37 -4.04
CA TYR A 249 9.48 -8.74 -5.46
C TYR A 249 10.83 -8.35 -6.05
N GLY A 250 11.45 -9.26 -6.79
CA GLY A 250 12.73 -9.01 -7.44
C GLY A 250 13.89 -9.03 -6.46
N ASP A 251 15.11 -8.99 -7.00
CA ASP A 251 16.34 -8.90 -6.21
C ASP A 251 17.05 -7.57 -6.55
N PRO A 252 17.12 -6.61 -5.61
CA PRO A 252 17.71 -5.31 -5.87
C PRO A 252 19.23 -5.39 -6.06
N PHE A 253 19.89 -6.53 -5.81
CA PHE A 253 21.35 -6.65 -5.86
C PHE A 253 21.87 -7.45 -7.06
N ARG A 254 21.00 -7.89 -7.97
CA ARG A 254 21.38 -8.71 -9.12
C ARG A 254 21.37 -7.98 -10.45
N SER A 255 20.57 -6.94 -10.57
CA SER A 255 20.42 -6.21 -11.83
C SER A 255 21.34 -5.00 -11.85
N GLU A 256 22.01 -4.77 -12.98
CA GLU A 256 22.83 -3.57 -13.17
C GLU A 256 21.96 -2.32 -13.33
N THR A 257 20.78 -2.47 -13.93
CA THR A 257 19.79 -1.42 -14.14
C THR A 257 18.40 -1.90 -13.77
N PHE A 258 17.51 -0.96 -13.44
CA PHE A 258 16.14 -1.25 -13.01
C PHE A 258 15.13 -0.46 -13.83
N SER A 259 14.13 -1.16 -14.35
CA SER A 259 12.89 -0.59 -14.89
C SER A 259 11.83 -0.46 -13.77
N PRO A 260 10.73 0.28 -14.01
CA PRO A 260 9.71 0.49 -13.00
C PRO A 260 9.17 -0.82 -12.42
N TYR A 261 9.25 -0.96 -11.10
CA TYR A 261 8.79 -2.07 -10.28
C TYR A 261 9.47 -3.42 -10.57
N ASP A 262 10.68 -3.42 -11.15
CA ASP A 262 11.52 -4.62 -11.18
C ASP A 262 11.93 -5.08 -9.78
N PHE A 263 11.94 -4.13 -8.83
CA PHE A 263 12.01 -4.40 -7.41
C PHE A 263 10.90 -3.61 -6.68
N PHE A 264 10.17 -4.29 -5.78
CA PHE A 264 9.32 -3.61 -4.82
C PHE A 264 9.17 -4.39 -3.53
N GLN A 265 8.94 -3.66 -2.43
CA GLN A 265 8.60 -4.23 -1.13
C GLN A 265 7.20 -3.77 -0.75
N PHE A 266 6.38 -4.72 -0.31
CA PHE A 266 5.03 -4.48 0.16
C PHE A 266 4.85 -5.04 1.57
N LYS A 267 4.19 -4.28 2.43
CA LYS A 267 3.80 -4.71 3.78
C LYS A 267 2.33 -4.37 3.99
N ALA A 268 1.56 -5.30 4.52
CA ALA A 268 0.19 -5.10 4.95
C ALA A 268 -0.02 -5.67 6.35
N GLY A 269 -0.79 -4.97 7.18
CA GLY A 269 -1.10 -5.39 8.54
C GLY A 269 -2.58 -5.26 8.83
N LEU A 270 -3.21 -6.39 9.18
CA LEU A 270 -4.57 -6.45 9.68
C LEU A 270 -4.58 -6.55 11.21
N SER A 271 -5.47 -5.80 11.87
CA SER A 271 -5.68 -5.82 13.31
C SER A 271 -7.13 -6.20 13.62
N PHE A 272 -7.35 -7.35 14.24
CA PHE A 272 -8.65 -7.81 14.70
C PHE A 272 -8.86 -7.38 16.16
N SER A 273 -9.66 -6.33 16.34
CA SER A 273 -10.00 -5.74 17.64
C SER A 273 -11.32 -4.96 17.52
N GLU A 274 -12.07 -4.83 18.62
CA GLU A 274 -13.25 -3.96 18.67
C GLU A 274 -12.89 -2.47 18.64
N SER A 275 -11.67 -2.13 19.07
CA SER A 275 -11.26 -0.74 19.30
C SER A 275 -10.22 -0.23 18.29
N GLN A 276 -9.88 -1.01 17.26
CA GLN A 276 -8.86 -0.66 16.26
C GLN A 276 -9.35 -1.01 14.85
N PRO A 277 -8.90 -0.29 13.82
CA PRO A 277 -9.35 -0.52 12.46
C PRO A 277 -8.80 -1.85 11.94
N LEU A 278 -9.59 -2.55 11.12
CA LEU A 278 -9.19 -3.82 10.53
C LEU A 278 -7.90 -3.65 9.72
N LEU A 279 -7.85 -2.67 8.82
CA LEU A 279 -6.65 -2.33 8.06
C LEU A 279 -5.81 -1.33 8.85
N SER A 280 -4.72 -1.81 9.44
CA SER A 280 -3.86 -1.00 10.32
C SER A 280 -2.66 -0.41 9.59
N GLN A 281 -2.16 -1.08 8.55
CA GLN A 281 -0.93 -0.70 7.87
C GLN A 281 -0.92 -1.17 6.41
N ILE A 282 -0.48 -0.29 5.51
CA ILE A 282 0.03 -0.63 4.19
C ILE A 282 1.30 0.16 3.94
N ASN A 283 2.34 -0.47 3.43
CA ASN A 283 3.54 0.21 2.93
C ASN A 283 3.96 -0.42 1.62
N LEU A 284 4.34 0.41 0.66
CA LEU A 284 4.88 0.00 -0.62
C LEU A 284 6.06 0.90 -0.96
N ILE A 285 7.17 0.26 -1.36
CA ILE A 285 8.35 0.92 -1.91
C ILE A 285 8.63 0.23 -3.23
N GLY A 286 8.44 0.92 -4.35
CA GLY A 286 8.72 0.40 -5.69
C GLY A 286 9.82 1.20 -6.37
N ILE A 287 10.83 0.53 -6.94
CA ILE A 287 11.83 1.23 -7.75
C ILE A 287 11.17 1.74 -9.04
N LEU A 288 11.43 2.98 -9.44
CA LEU A 288 10.96 3.53 -10.72
C LEU A 288 12.05 3.48 -11.79
N SER A 289 13.28 3.75 -11.36
CA SER A 289 14.48 3.64 -12.18
C SER A 289 15.69 3.63 -11.25
N GLY A 290 16.72 2.86 -11.56
CA GLY A 290 17.93 2.85 -10.77
C GLY A 290 19.04 2.05 -11.43
N CYS A 291 20.19 2.05 -10.78
CA CYS A 291 21.33 1.27 -11.20
C CYS A 291 22.18 0.83 -10.00
N GLN A 292 22.98 -0.18 -10.24
CA GLN A 292 24.02 -0.61 -9.33
C GLN A 292 25.17 0.42 -9.34
N LEU A 293 25.38 1.10 -8.22
CA LEU A 293 26.43 2.13 -8.06
C LEU A 293 27.78 1.52 -7.71
N LEU A 294 27.76 0.42 -6.96
CA LEU A 294 28.97 -0.31 -6.57
C LEU A 294 28.65 -1.80 -6.48
N ALA A 295 29.48 -2.61 -7.12
CA ALA A 295 29.58 -4.04 -6.86
C ALA A 295 31.04 -4.41 -6.60
N HIS A 296 31.26 -4.97 -5.43
CA HIS A 296 32.45 -5.73 -5.09
C HIS A 296 32.00 -7.11 -4.62
N GLU A 297 32.89 -8.10 -4.62
CA GLU A 297 32.59 -9.52 -4.32
C GLU A 297 31.59 -9.79 -3.17
N ARG A 298 31.49 -8.86 -2.21
CA ARG A 298 30.67 -8.99 -0.99
C ARG A 298 29.86 -7.76 -0.65
N THR A 299 29.91 -6.72 -1.48
CA THR A 299 29.27 -5.44 -1.18
C THR A 299 28.57 -4.96 -2.43
N VAL A 300 27.27 -4.73 -2.32
CA VAL A 300 26.47 -4.16 -3.40
C VAL A 300 25.78 -2.91 -2.89
N LEU A 301 25.87 -1.83 -3.66
CA LEU A 301 25.15 -0.58 -3.43
C LEU A 301 24.35 -0.25 -4.68
N VAL A 302 23.07 -0.01 -4.50
CA VAL A 302 22.10 0.33 -5.55
C VAL A 302 21.55 1.71 -5.24
N GLY A 303 21.42 2.53 -6.27
CA GLY A 303 20.83 3.86 -6.17
C GLY A 303 19.75 4.04 -7.21
N GLY A 304 18.69 4.77 -6.85
CA GLY A 304 17.58 4.96 -7.77
C GLY A 304 16.55 5.95 -7.28
N LEU A 305 15.53 6.10 -8.12
CA LEU A 305 14.27 6.77 -7.83
C LEU A 305 13.24 5.72 -7.42
N PHE A 306 12.48 6.03 -6.38
CA PHE A 306 11.50 5.15 -5.78
C PHE A 306 10.15 5.86 -5.65
N GLN A 307 9.08 5.09 -5.83
CA GLN A 307 7.73 5.47 -5.48
C GLN A 307 7.40 4.88 -4.12
N HIS A 308 6.77 5.68 -3.26
CA HIS A 308 6.35 5.27 -1.93
C HIS A 308 4.84 5.46 -1.76
N PHE A 309 4.24 4.52 -1.07
CA PHE A 309 2.88 4.60 -0.56
C PHE A 309 2.89 4.07 0.86
N ASP A 310 2.52 4.88 1.84
CA ASP A 310 2.32 4.39 3.21
C ASP A 310 0.98 4.82 3.75
N TYR A 311 0.39 3.95 4.54
CA TYR A 311 -0.87 4.13 5.23
C TYR A 311 -0.73 3.51 6.61
N TYR A 312 -0.96 4.31 7.64
CA TYR A 312 -0.98 3.89 9.02
C TYR A 312 -2.27 4.42 9.66
N ASN A 313 -3.13 3.51 10.10
CA ASN A 313 -4.40 3.86 10.73
C ASN A 313 -4.50 3.29 12.15
N SER A 314 -5.09 4.09 13.03
CA SER A 314 -5.54 3.69 14.36
C SER A 314 -6.84 4.40 14.68
N GLU A 315 -7.60 3.86 15.62
CA GLU A 315 -8.89 4.42 16.06
C GLU A 315 -8.82 4.91 17.50
N LYS A 316 -9.81 5.74 17.86
CA LYS A 316 -10.03 6.23 19.22
C LYS A 316 -10.05 5.07 20.21
N ARG A 317 -9.31 5.21 21.31
CA ARG A 317 -9.28 4.18 22.37
C ARG A 317 -10.55 4.22 23.17
N ILE A 318 -11.27 3.10 23.26
CA ILE A 318 -12.47 2.97 24.08
C ILE A 318 -12.04 2.75 25.54
N SER A 319 -12.26 3.73 26.43
CA SER A 319 -12.37 3.44 27.86
C SER A 319 -13.83 3.11 28.17
N LYS A 320 -14.12 1.88 28.62
CA LYS A 320 -15.48 1.49 29.02
C LYS A 320 -15.96 2.20 30.31
N ASN A 321 -15.06 2.83 31.09
CA ASN A 321 -15.34 3.23 32.48
C ASN A 321 -14.88 4.66 32.88
N SER A 322 -14.53 5.55 31.96
CA SER A 322 -14.10 6.91 32.36
C SER A 322 -14.49 7.98 31.35
N GLU A 323 -14.94 9.14 31.85
CA GLU A 323 -15.21 10.39 31.11
C GLU A 323 -13.96 11.01 30.46
N GLU A 324 -12.84 10.28 30.38
CA GLU A 324 -11.59 10.76 29.80
C GLU A 324 -11.66 10.75 28.27
N VAL A 325 -11.29 11.88 27.69
CA VAL A 325 -11.28 12.16 26.25
C VAL A 325 -10.59 11.05 25.46
N LEU A 326 -11.34 10.42 24.57
CA LEU A 326 -10.92 9.39 23.62
C LEU A 326 -10.00 10.03 22.57
N VAL A 327 -8.71 9.64 22.51
CA VAL A 327 -7.76 10.19 21.52
C VAL A 327 -7.32 9.10 20.55
N THR A 328 -7.35 9.43 19.25
CA THR A 328 -6.78 8.59 18.19
C THR A 328 -5.25 8.67 18.26
N PRO A 329 -4.53 7.54 18.42
CA PRO A 329 -3.09 7.60 18.64
C PRO A 329 -2.28 8.20 17.48
N TYR A 330 -2.56 7.73 16.28
CA TYR A 330 -1.94 8.20 15.06
C TYR A 330 -2.83 7.89 13.84
N ARG A 331 -2.86 8.80 12.88
CA ARG A 331 -3.18 8.47 11.48
C ARG A 331 -2.18 9.21 10.63
N ILE A 332 -1.56 8.49 9.70
CA ILE A 332 -0.72 9.12 8.69
C ILE A 332 -0.81 8.36 7.39
N SER A 333 -0.75 9.09 6.29
CA SER A 333 -0.57 8.51 4.98
C SER A 333 0.38 9.36 4.16
N GLN A 334 1.21 8.71 3.35
CA GLN A 334 1.80 9.30 2.16
C GLN A 334 1.25 8.53 0.96
N VAL A 335 0.19 9.07 0.36
CA VAL A 335 -0.51 8.41 -0.75
C VAL A 335 0.18 8.67 -2.08
N ALA A 336 0.86 9.80 -2.19
CA ALA A 336 1.71 10.17 -3.29
C ALA A 336 3.07 10.57 -2.74
N ALA A 337 4.08 9.72 -2.92
CA ALA A 337 5.45 10.04 -2.56
C ALA A 337 6.45 9.47 -3.56
N LEU A 338 7.51 10.24 -3.82
CA LEU A 338 8.54 9.92 -4.80
C LEU A 338 9.86 10.57 -4.39
N GLY A 339 10.96 9.82 -4.55
CA GLY A 339 12.24 10.27 -4.02
C GLY A 339 13.42 9.40 -4.41
N GLY A 340 14.59 9.86 -4.00
CA GLY A 340 15.84 9.13 -4.19
C GLY A 340 16.10 8.16 -3.04
N GLY A 341 16.71 7.02 -3.34
CA GLY A 341 17.07 6.03 -2.35
C GLY A 341 18.36 5.30 -2.65
N LEU A 342 18.95 4.75 -1.58
CA LEU A 342 20.11 3.86 -1.64
C LEU A 342 19.76 2.56 -0.91
N ILE A 343 20.10 1.44 -1.53
CA ILE A 343 19.97 0.09 -0.95
C ILE A 343 21.36 -0.53 -0.92
N PHE A 344 21.77 -1.04 0.23
CA PHE A 344 23.09 -1.57 0.51
C PHE A 344 22.99 -2.96 1.11
N GLN A 345 23.82 -3.89 0.63
CA GLN A 345 24.02 -5.19 1.23
C GLN A 345 25.50 -5.53 1.33
N HIS A 346 25.89 -6.13 2.45
CA HIS A 346 27.22 -6.66 2.68
C HIS A 346 27.20 -8.09 3.25
N HIS A 347 27.94 -8.99 2.62
CA HIS A 347 28.11 -10.38 3.05
C HIS A 347 29.40 -10.59 3.84
N GLY A 348 29.29 -11.14 5.05
CA GLY A 348 30.39 -11.30 6.01
C GLY A 348 31.55 -12.20 5.55
N LYS A 349 32.71 -12.02 6.21
CA LYS A 349 34.00 -12.59 5.77
C LYS A 349 34.25 -14.07 6.07
N PHE A 350 33.59 -14.66 7.08
CA PHE A 350 33.99 -15.95 7.65
C PHE A 350 32.98 -17.07 7.43
N ARG A 351 33.42 -18.15 6.78
CA ARG A 351 32.66 -19.39 6.51
C ARG A 351 32.09 -20.09 7.75
N ARG A 352 32.54 -19.69 8.96
CA ARG A 352 32.07 -20.25 10.25
C ARG A 352 31.04 -19.35 10.98
N ARG A 353 30.88 -18.09 10.58
CA ARG A 353 29.96 -17.10 11.18
C ARG A 353 29.56 -16.00 10.16
N PRO A 354 28.76 -16.30 9.14
CA PRO A 354 28.29 -15.27 8.21
C PRO A 354 27.39 -14.26 8.95
N LEU A 355 27.81 -13.00 8.93
CA LEU A 355 27.00 -11.85 9.30
C LEU A 355 26.63 -11.13 8.00
N GLU A 356 25.35 -10.98 7.72
CA GLU A 356 24.84 -10.20 6.61
C GLU A 356 24.34 -8.86 7.14
N LEU A 357 24.77 -7.77 6.49
CA LEU A 357 24.33 -6.43 6.82
C LEU A 357 23.52 -5.86 5.66
N TYR A 358 22.48 -5.15 6.03
CA TYR A 358 21.52 -4.57 5.13
C TYR A 358 21.23 -3.14 5.54
N ALA A 359 21.15 -2.21 4.59
CA ALA A 359 20.71 -0.85 4.85
C ALA A 359 19.94 -0.29 3.67
N GLU A 360 18.86 0.43 3.97
CA GLU A 360 18.11 1.21 3.01
C GLU A 360 17.96 2.64 3.53
N THR A 361 18.08 3.64 2.67
CA THR A 361 17.75 5.01 3.01
C THR A 361 17.00 5.69 1.87
N TYR A 362 16.00 6.49 2.19
CA TYR A 362 15.16 7.20 1.22
C TYR A 362 14.90 8.63 1.67
N LEU A 363 14.86 9.54 0.70
CA LEU A 363 14.42 10.93 0.87
C LEU A 363 13.39 11.26 -0.20
N ASN A 364 12.19 11.60 0.24
CA ASN A 364 11.03 11.72 -0.62
C ASN A 364 10.39 13.10 -0.52
N VAL A 365 9.89 13.55 -1.67
CA VAL A 365 8.84 14.55 -1.74
C VAL A 365 7.50 13.83 -1.64
N VAL A 366 6.58 14.41 -0.87
CA VAL A 366 5.22 13.91 -0.66
C VAL A 366 4.25 14.94 -1.26
N PRO A 367 3.90 14.85 -2.55
CA PRO A 367 2.91 15.75 -3.15
C PRO A 367 1.54 15.70 -2.44
N MET A 368 1.15 14.53 -1.94
CA MET A 368 -0.10 14.35 -1.21
C MET A 368 0.08 13.33 -0.08
N GLY A 369 -0.36 13.72 1.10
CA GLY A 369 -0.43 12.89 2.28
C GLY A 369 -1.51 13.39 3.23
N ALA A 370 -1.66 12.68 4.34
CA ALA A 370 -2.62 13.03 5.37
C ALA A 370 -2.03 12.78 6.75
N SER A 371 -2.44 13.58 7.73
CA SER A 371 -2.11 13.38 9.14
C SER A 371 -3.31 13.69 10.02
N LEU A 372 -3.52 12.90 11.07
CA LEU A 372 -4.57 13.13 12.06
C LEU A 372 -4.60 14.59 12.54
N SER A 373 -5.80 15.17 12.57
CA SER A 373 -6.04 16.45 13.24
C SER A 373 -6.69 16.23 14.60
N ASP A 374 -6.37 17.10 15.55
CA ASP A 374 -6.92 17.09 16.90
C ASP A 374 -8.11 18.04 17.06
N HIS A 375 -8.30 18.97 16.12
CA HIS A 375 -9.31 20.03 16.19
C HIS A 375 -10.28 19.99 15.00
N TYR A 376 -9.83 19.53 13.84
CA TYR A 376 -10.66 19.28 12.66
C TYR A 376 -11.54 18.05 12.85
N ASN A 377 -12.85 18.23 12.76
CA ASN A 377 -13.83 17.14 12.69
C ASN A 377 -15.07 17.66 11.96
N VAL A 378 -15.05 17.54 10.64
CA VAL A 378 -16.08 18.04 9.74
C VAL A 378 -16.60 16.86 8.93
N ASP A 379 -17.91 16.63 9.01
CA ASP A 379 -18.58 15.49 8.39
C ASP A 379 -17.89 14.15 8.73
N ASN A 380 -17.22 13.52 7.76
CA ASN A 380 -16.54 12.23 7.92
C ASN A 380 -15.01 12.33 8.09
N ARG A 381 -14.44 13.55 8.07
CA ARG A 381 -12.99 13.79 8.09
C ARG A 381 -12.53 14.43 9.41
N ASP A 382 -11.56 13.78 10.03
CA ASP A 382 -10.87 14.23 11.26
C ASP A 382 -9.34 14.29 11.09
N TYR A 383 -8.89 14.43 9.85
CA TYR A 383 -7.48 14.52 9.49
C TYR A 383 -7.24 15.69 8.55
N ASN A 384 -6.02 16.19 8.58
CA ASN A 384 -5.56 17.18 7.63
C ASN A 384 -4.91 16.50 6.43
N LEU A 385 -5.25 16.98 5.25
CA LEU A 385 -4.52 16.74 4.02
C LEU A 385 -3.34 17.70 3.92
N GLY A 386 -2.36 17.34 3.09
CA GLY A 386 -1.20 18.21 2.90
C GLY A 386 -0.13 17.61 2.02
N SER A 387 0.94 18.37 1.88
CA SER A 387 2.13 17.96 1.13
C SER A 387 3.38 18.19 1.98
N GLY A 388 4.51 17.57 1.62
CA GLY A 388 5.72 17.75 2.39
C GLY A 388 6.84 16.80 2.01
N LEU A 389 7.56 16.31 3.02
CA LEU A 389 8.75 15.49 2.86
C LEU A 389 8.69 14.26 3.76
N SER A 390 9.27 13.15 3.32
CA SER A 390 9.53 12.00 4.18
C SER A 390 10.97 11.51 4.04
N GLY A 391 11.50 10.97 5.13
CA GLY A 391 12.81 10.34 5.18
C GLY A 391 12.69 8.98 5.86
N LYS A 392 13.34 7.97 5.29
CA LYS A 392 13.29 6.60 5.82
C LYS A 392 14.71 6.03 5.91
N LEU A 393 14.98 5.30 6.98
CA LEU A 393 16.21 4.54 7.20
C LEU A 393 15.83 3.17 7.76
N TYR A 394 16.24 2.12 7.07
CA TYR A 394 16.12 0.74 7.55
C TYR A 394 17.51 0.12 7.64
N LEU A 395 17.79 -0.55 8.75
CA LEU A 395 19.04 -1.26 8.98
C LEU A 395 18.70 -2.70 9.35
N GLY A 396 19.42 -3.65 8.79
CA GLY A 396 19.25 -5.07 9.07
C GLY A 396 20.58 -5.75 9.34
N ALA A 397 20.57 -6.67 10.29
CA ALA A 397 21.68 -7.58 10.53
C ALA A 397 21.15 -9.00 10.70
N THR A 398 21.65 -9.93 9.89
CA THR A 398 21.30 -11.35 9.97
C THR A 398 22.54 -12.15 10.34
N TYR A 399 22.44 -12.94 11.40
CA TYR A 399 23.52 -13.79 11.89
C TYR A 399 23.17 -15.28 11.71
N ASN A 400 24.01 -15.98 10.94
CA ASN A 400 23.87 -17.41 10.64
C ASN A 400 22.47 -17.82 10.12
N ASP A 401 21.78 -16.93 9.42
CA ASP A 401 20.40 -17.14 8.90
C ASP A 401 19.38 -17.59 9.97
N LEU A 402 19.71 -17.33 11.24
CA LEU A 402 18.98 -17.83 12.40
C LEU A 402 18.45 -16.67 13.25
N TRP A 403 19.22 -15.59 13.36
CA TRP A 403 18.84 -14.41 14.11
C TRP A 403 18.87 -13.20 13.19
N SER A 404 17.79 -12.43 13.19
CA SER A 404 17.69 -11.19 12.45
C SER A 404 17.33 -10.06 13.39
N TRP A 405 18.02 -8.92 13.24
CA TRP A 405 17.65 -7.68 13.89
C TRP A 405 17.42 -6.60 12.84
N LEU A 406 16.20 -6.08 12.79
CA LEU A 406 15.79 -5.02 11.89
C LEU A 406 15.48 -3.76 12.70
N LEU A 407 16.04 -2.64 12.29
CA LEU A 407 15.77 -1.32 12.83
C LEU A 407 15.18 -0.45 11.72
N GLY A 408 14.14 0.32 12.05
CA GLY A 408 13.51 1.26 11.13
C GLY A 408 13.31 2.61 11.77
N VAL A 409 13.53 3.66 10.98
CA VAL A 409 13.23 5.04 11.32
C VAL A 409 12.56 5.69 10.12
N GLU A 410 11.31 6.10 10.29
CA GLU A 410 10.53 6.82 9.28
C GLU A 410 10.13 8.17 9.85
N SER A 411 10.49 9.25 9.17
CA SER A 411 10.16 10.62 9.56
C SER A 411 9.32 11.25 8.47
N TYR A 412 8.12 11.68 8.81
CA TYR A 412 7.20 12.38 7.93
C TYR A 412 7.06 13.82 8.41
N ARG A 413 7.09 14.76 7.48
CA ARG A 413 6.84 16.17 7.73
C ARG A 413 5.85 16.68 6.70
N LEU A 414 4.61 16.84 7.12
CA LEU A 414 3.49 17.26 6.28
C LEU A 414 3.05 18.67 6.67
N TYR A 415 2.68 19.44 5.67
CA TYR A 415 2.20 20.80 5.79
C TYR A 415 0.79 20.86 5.23
N THR A 416 -0.12 21.32 6.07
CA THR A 416 -1.48 21.69 5.70
C THR A 416 -1.46 23.19 5.47
N TRP A 417 -1.60 23.59 4.22
CA TRP A 417 -1.32 24.95 3.74
C TRP A 417 -2.55 25.84 3.81
N ILE A 418 -3.73 25.26 3.62
CA ILE A 418 -5.01 25.97 3.58
C ILE A 418 -5.90 25.39 4.66
N GLY A 419 -6.21 26.19 5.68
CA GLY A 419 -7.11 25.80 6.76
C GLY A 419 -7.95 26.96 7.28
N TYR A 420 -8.86 26.67 8.21
CA TYR A 420 -9.77 27.65 8.80
C TYR A 420 -9.16 28.35 10.03
N GLU A 421 -9.44 29.65 10.17
CA GLU A 421 -9.02 30.46 11.32
C GLU A 421 -9.98 30.35 12.52
N GLU A 422 -11.27 30.07 12.29
CA GLU A 422 -12.30 30.04 13.34
C GLU A 422 -12.67 28.61 13.78
N PRO A 423 -12.97 28.39 15.09
CA PRO A 423 -13.36 27.09 15.62
C PRO A 423 -14.64 26.54 14.97
N HIS A 424 -14.59 25.29 14.52
CA HIS A 424 -15.75 24.61 13.91
C HIS A 424 -16.95 24.56 14.87
N GLN A 425 -18.11 25.05 14.39
CA GLN A 425 -19.40 24.62 14.93
C GLN A 425 -19.81 23.35 14.17
N LYS A 426 -20.31 22.33 14.88
CA LYS A 426 -20.73 21.05 14.31
C LYS A 426 -21.75 21.14 13.15
N ASN A 427 -22.38 22.31 12.97
CA ASN A 427 -23.41 22.57 11.97
C ASN A 427 -23.02 23.69 10.98
N THR A 428 -21.74 24.03 10.85
CA THR A 428 -21.30 24.96 9.80
C THR A 428 -21.49 24.29 8.45
N ASP A 429 -22.33 24.88 7.59
CA ASP A 429 -22.46 24.48 6.19
C ASP A 429 -21.18 24.89 5.44
N VAL A 430 -20.21 23.98 5.37
CA VAL A 430 -18.87 24.24 4.80
C VAL A 430 -18.91 24.15 3.26
N SER A 431 -20.01 24.61 2.66
CA SER A 431 -20.52 24.29 1.32
C SER A 431 -19.69 24.75 0.12
N SER A 432 -18.37 24.95 0.26
CA SER A 432 -17.45 24.85 -0.87
C SER A 432 -16.03 24.43 -0.45
N PHE A 433 -15.81 23.11 -0.29
CA PHE A 433 -14.63 22.32 -0.64
C PHE A 433 -13.26 23.03 -0.82
N MET A 434 -12.80 23.91 0.07
CA MET A 434 -11.61 24.73 -0.21
C MET A 434 -10.47 24.59 0.79
N VAL A 435 -10.64 23.78 1.85
CA VAL A 435 -9.61 23.62 2.89
C VAL A 435 -9.09 22.19 3.00
N GLN A 436 -7.81 22.10 3.33
CA GLN A 436 -7.12 20.84 3.58
C GLN A 436 -7.33 20.31 5.00
N GLY A 437 -7.95 21.09 5.89
CA GLY A 437 -8.10 20.79 7.32
C GLY A 437 -7.73 22.00 8.17
N ASP A 438 -7.11 21.77 9.33
CA ASP A 438 -6.51 22.83 10.13
C ASP A 438 -5.10 23.17 9.64
N GLU A 439 -4.82 24.46 9.36
CA GLU A 439 -3.50 24.90 8.95
C GLU A 439 -2.46 24.51 10.01
N SER A 440 -1.48 23.70 9.59
CA SER A 440 -0.59 23.03 10.52
C SER A 440 0.69 22.48 9.90
N LYS A 441 1.66 22.23 10.77
CA LYS A 441 2.93 21.56 10.48
C LYS A 441 2.98 20.27 11.30
N ALA A 442 2.63 19.15 10.67
CA ALA A 442 2.62 17.84 11.28
C ALA A 442 3.97 17.14 11.10
N ARG A 443 4.49 16.56 12.18
CA ARG A 443 5.65 15.67 12.18
C ARG A 443 5.26 14.34 12.82
N LEU A 444 5.49 13.26 12.10
CA LEU A 444 5.43 11.91 12.67
C LEU A 444 6.80 11.26 12.58
N LEU A 445 7.24 10.67 13.68
CA LEU A 445 8.39 9.78 13.73
C LEU A 445 7.90 8.38 14.11
N VAL A 446 8.14 7.41 13.22
CA VAL A 446 7.94 5.99 13.48
C VAL A 446 9.31 5.37 13.67
N THR A 447 9.54 4.78 14.83
CA THR A 447 10.73 3.97 15.08
C THR A 447 10.31 2.53 15.29
N SER A 448 11.04 1.59 14.72
CA SER A 448 10.77 0.16 14.85
C SER A 448 12.06 -0.60 15.15
N SER A 449 11.92 -1.63 15.98
CA SER A 449 12.95 -2.63 16.24
C SER A 449 12.29 -3.99 16.24
N GLU A 450 12.75 -4.88 15.37
CA GLU A 450 12.26 -6.24 15.23
C GLU A 450 13.42 -7.21 15.46
N PHE A 451 13.26 -8.08 16.44
CA PHE A 451 14.19 -9.16 16.72
C PHE A 451 13.51 -10.47 16.41
N ALA A 452 14.07 -11.23 15.46
CA ALA A 452 13.47 -12.45 14.94
C ALA A 452 14.41 -13.65 15.05
N PHE A 453 13.84 -14.79 15.42
CA PHE A 453 14.49 -16.11 15.44
C PHE A 453 13.87 -16.99 14.36
N HIS A 454 14.69 -17.63 13.52
CA HIS A 454 14.24 -18.33 12.31
C HIS A 454 14.57 -19.85 12.35
N PRO A 455 13.76 -20.70 13.04
CA PRO A 455 13.93 -22.15 13.00
C PRO A 455 13.35 -22.74 11.70
N GLY A 456 14.18 -22.87 10.66
CA GLY A 456 13.73 -23.33 9.34
C GLY A 456 12.76 -22.33 8.68
N PRO A 457 11.69 -22.74 8.01
CA PRO A 457 10.81 -21.77 7.34
C PRO A 457 10.00 -20.90 8.32
N TRP A 458 10.00 -21.23 9.61
CA TRP A 458 9.28 -20.47 10.64
C TRP A 458 10.11 -19.30 11.15
N HIS A 459 9.43 -18.29 11.67
CA HIS A 459 10.05 -17.29 12.53
C HIS A 459 9.19 -16.97 13.76
N VAL A 460 9.87 -16.57 14.83
CA VAL A 460 9.26 -15.96 16.01
C VAL A 460 9.91 -14.61 16.20
N ALA A 461 9.11 -13.55 16.22
CA ALA A 461 9.61 -12.18 16.29
C ALA A 461 8.96 -11.37 17.40
N ILE A 462 9.76 -10.54 18.07
CA ILE A 462 9.27 -9.46 18.91
C ILE A 462 9.50 -8.16 18.14
N VAL A 463 8.43 -7.42 17.93
CA VAL A 463 8.45 -6.13 17.23
C VAL A 463 8.03 -5.04 18.21
N ALA A 464 8.92 -4.08 18.45
CA ALA A 464 8.63 -2.88 19.21
C ALA A 464 8.61 -1.69 18.25
N ARG A 465 7.50 -0.98 18.20
CA ARG A 465 7.34 0.26 17.43
C ARG A 465 6.95 1.40 18.35
N ARG A 466 7.36 2.61 17.98
CA ARG A 466 6.99 3.82 18.68
C ARG A 466 6.65 4.91 17.70
N PHE A 467 5.47 5.50 17.87
CA PHE A 467 4.92 6.56 17.06
C PHE A 467 4.93 7.85 17.87
N ILE A 468 5.69 8.84 17.41
CA ILE A 468 5.75 10.16 18.03
C ILE A 468 5.16 11.17 17.04
N ARG A 469 3.98 11.69 17.36
CA ARG A 469 3.30 12.74 16.59
C ARG A 469 3.49 14.09 17.27
N LYS A 470 3.79 15.11 16.48
CA LYS A 470 3.80 16.52 16.89
C LYS A 470 3.14 17.33 15.81
N THR A 471 2.04 17.98 16.13
CA THR A 471 1.36 18.88 15.20
C THR A 471 1.39 20.28 15.77
N ALA A 472 2.03 21.18 15.04
CA ALA A 472 2.02 22.60 15.34
C ALA A 472 0.91 23.26 14.51
N TYR A 473 -0.13 23.74 15.18
CA TYR A 473 -1.27 24.39 14.54
C TYR A 473 -1.05 25.89 14.49
N GLN A 474 -1.55 26.52 13.44
CA GLN A 474 -1.46 27.97 13.28
C GLN A 474 -2.44 28.69 14.23
N PHE A 475 -3.68 28.21 14.31
CA PHE A 475 -4.78 28.86 15.03
C PHE A 475 -5.23 28.12 16.30
N TYR A 476 -4.72 26.91 16.53
CA TYR A 476 -5.13 26.05 17.65
C TYR A 476 -3.95 25.64 18.55
N PRO A 477 -4.21 25.11 19.76
CA PRO A 477 -3.14 24.58 20.61
C PRO A 477 -2.40 23.42 19.96
N ASN A 478 -1.07 23.46 20.05
CA ASN A 478 -0.19 22.39 19.57
C ASN A 478 -0.42 21.08 20.34
N VAL A 479 -0.36 19.96 19.63
CA VAL A 479 -0.57 18.64 20.22
C VAL A 479 0.67 17.75 19.98
N SER A 480 1.03 16.99 21.00
CA SER A 480 2.06 15.96 20.90
C SER A 480 1.59 14.65 21.52
N PHE A 481 1.88 13.57 20.82
CA PHE A 481 1.47 12.23 21.19
C PHE A 481 2.63 11.24 21.06
N ASP A 482 2.66 10.24 21.94
CA ASP A 482 3.73 9.26 22.03
C ASP A 482 3.14 7.89 22.40
N THR A 483 3.14 7.01 21.40
CA THR A 483 2.45 5.72 21.42
C THR A 483 3.46 4.60 21.21
N GLY A 484 3.47 3.62 22.11
CA GLY A 484 4.16 2.35 21.94
C GLY A 484 3.24 1.27 21.36
N ASP A 485 3.79 0.45 20.48
CA ASP A 485 3.12 -0.68 19.84
C ASP A 485 4.07 -1.88 19.89
N ILE A 486 3.74 -2.87 20.71
CA ILE A 486 4.54 -4.08 20.90
C ILE A 486 3.77 -5.26 20.33
N GLN A 487 4.46 -6.10 19.56
CA GLN A 487 3.90 -7.30 18.98
C GLN A 487 4.80 -8.50 19.23
N LEU A 488 4.17 -9.63 19.53
CA LEU A 488 4.77 -10.95 19.47
C LEU A 488 4.16 -11.68 18.29
N ARG A 489 5.00 -12.08 17.33
CA ARG A 489 4.59 -12.63 16.04
C ARG A 489 5.19 -14.01 15.84
N VAL A 490 4.41 -14.89 15.22
CA VAL A 490 4.86 -16.18 14.73
C VAL A 490 4.44 -16.29 13.27
N GLY A 491 5.38 -16.60 12.39
CA GLY A 491 5.12 -16.60 10.97
C GLY A 491 5.95 -17.59 10.19
N PHE A 492 5.75 -17.57 8.88
CA PHE A 492 6.33 -18.50 7.92
C PHE A 492 6.87 -17.73 6.71
N HIS A 493 8.01 -18.17 6.20
CA HIS A 493 8.67 -17.69 4.99
C HIS A 493 8.39 -18.65 3.84
N PHE A 494 7.86 -18.14 2.73
CA PHE A 494 7.61 -18.90 1.50
C PHE A 494 8.62 -18.55 0.42
#